data_AF-A0A924M9R9-F1
#
_entry.id   AF-A0A924M9R9-F1
#
_cell.length_a   1.000
_cell.length_b   1.000
_cell.length_c   1.000
_cell.angle_alpha   90.00
_cell.angle_beta   90.00
_cell.angle_gamma   90.00
#
_symmetry.space_group_name_H-M   'P 1'
#
loop_
_entity.id
_entity.type
_entity.pdbx_description
1 polymer ?
#
loop_
_entity_poly.entity_id
_entity_poly.type
_entity_poly.pdbx_seq_one_letter_code
_entity_poly.pdbx_strand_id
1 'polypeptide(L)'
;MFNLDKITRDNIKTLVAYSSARDEFSGEAKVFLDANENSLGSPLTKWYNRYPDPHQVAVKAALSQVKSITADHILLGNGSDECIDLLFRCFCNPGKDNVIICPPTYGMYEVSANIN
;
A
#
# COMPACT_ATOMS: atom_id res chain seq x y z
N MET A 1 -36.86 0.89 4.61
CA MET A 1 -35.92 0.30 3.62
C MET A 1 -34.51 0.72 4.03
N PHE A 2 -33.58 -0.22 4.10
CA PHE A 2 -32.18 0.07 4.43
C PHE A 2 -31.51 0.84 3.27
N ASN A 3 -30.70 1.85 3.58
CA ASN A 3 -29.97 2.65 2.59
C ASN A 3 -28.51 2.78 3.04
N LEU A 4 -27.59 2.21 2.27
CA LEU A 4 -26.14 2.23 2.52
C LEU A 4 -25.57 3.66 2.51
N ASP A 5 -26.07 4.53 1.63
CA ASP A 5 -25.58 5.91 1.50
C ASP A 5 -25.84 6.73 2.75
N LYS A 6 -26.78 6.33 3.62
CA LYS A 6 -27.02 7.05 4.88
C LYS A 6 -26.02 6.69 5.98
N ILE A 7 -25.25 5.62 5.82
CA ILE A 7 -24.31 5.12 6.83
C ILE A 7 -22.85 5.13 6.36
N THR A 8 -22.60 5.28 5.06
CA THR A 8 -21.25 5.49 4.52
C THR A 8 -20.77 6.91 4.85
N ARG A 9 -19.49 7.07 5.20
CA ARG A 9 -18.86 8.39 5.41
C ARG A 9 -18.85 9.21 4.12
N ASP A 10 -19.04 10.51 4.20
CA ASP A 10 -19.13 11.37 3.01
C ASP A 10 -17.84 11.39 2.19
N ASN A 11 -16.67 11.43 2.84
CA ASN A 11 -15.37 11.38 2.15
C ASN A 11 -15.19 10.09 1.33
N ILE A 12 -15.78 8.98 1.77
CA ILE A 12 -15.74 7.69 1.07
C ILE A 12 -16.73 7.66 -0.11
N LYS A 13 -17.89 8.33 0.00
CA LYS A 13 -18.86 8.39 -1.10
C LYS A 13 -18.32 9.15 -2.31
N THR A 14 -17.58 10.22 -2.05
CA THR A 14 -17.01 11.09 -3.09
C THR A 14 -15.59 10.68 -3.50
N LEU A 15 -15.05 9.61 -2.91
CA LEU A 15 -13.70 9.13 -3.20
C LEU A 15 -13.64 8.64 -4.65
N VAL A 16 -12.63 9.11 -5.38
CA VAL A 16 -12.23 8.50 -6.65
C VAL A 16 -11.21 7.42 -6.34
N ALA A 17 -11.53 6.17 -6.70
CA ALA A 17 -10.64 5.04 -6.48
C ALA A 17 -9.35 5.20 -7.32
N TYR A 18 -8.25 4.66 -6.82
CA TYR A 18 -7.00 4.62 -7.58
C TYR A 18 -7.20 3.86 -8.90
N SER A 19 -6.69 4.44 -9.99
CA SER A 19 -6.61 3.80 -11.32
C SER A 19 -5.23 3.19 -11.48
N SER A 20 -5.17 1.88 -11.67
CA SER A 20 -3.93 1.18 -12.01
C SER A 20 -3.73 1.12 -13.52
N ALA A 21 -2.51 0.85 -13.97
CA ALA A 21 -2.22 0.71 -15.40
C ALA A 21 -3.08 -0.36 -16.10
N ARG A 22 -3.52 -1.38 -15.35
CA ARG A 22 -4.39 -2.44 -15.86
C ARG A 22 -5.84 -2.02 -16.00
N ASP A 23 -6.29 -1.01 -15.24
CA ASP A 23 -7.63 -0.44 -15.38
C ASP A 23 -7.72 0.43 -16.64
N GLU A 24 -6.60 1.00 -17.08
CA GLU A 24 -6.50 1.86 -18.27
C GLU A 24 -6.26 1.10 -19.57
N PHE A 25 -5.93 -0.19 -19.50
CA PHE A 25 -5.67 -1.03 -20.68
C PHE A 25 -6.87 -1.93 -21.01
N SER A 26 -7.32 -1.88 -22.27
CA SER A 26 -8.31 -2.80 -22.82
C SER A 26 -7.70 -3.75 -23.85
N GLY A 27 -7.84 -5.07 -23.64
CA GLY A 27 -7.40 -6.11 -24.57
C GLY A 27 -6.53 -7.18 -23.92
N GLU A 28 -5.85 -7.99 -24.74
CA GLU A 28 -4.87 -8.98 -24.28
C GLU A 28 -3.44 -8.47 -24.51
N ALA A 29 -2.67 -8.32 -23.44
CA ALA A 29 -1.25 -8.00 -23.51
C ALA A 29 -0.40 -9.27 -23.54
N LYS A 30 0.62 -9.30 -24.40
CA LYS A 30 1.62 -10.38 -24.44
C LYS A 30 2.93 -10.02 -23.71
N VAL A 31 3.16 -8.73 -23.49
CA VAL A 31 4.36 -8.17 -22.85
C VAL A 31 3.88 -7.12 -21.85
N PHE A 32 4.28 -7.27 -20.59
CA PHE A 32 3.85 -6.42 -19.47
C PHE A 32 5.02 -5.54 -19.03
N LEU A 33 4.92 -4.23 -19.26
CA LEU A 33 5.95 -3.22 -18.95
C LEU A 33 5.33 -1.94 -18.35
N ASP A 34 4.26 -2.11 -17.58
CA ASP A 34 3.36 -1.06 -17.12
C ASP A 34 3.32 -0.89 -15.59
N ALA A 35 3.72 -1.92 -14.83
CA ALA A 35 3.60 -1.96 -13.37
C ALA A 35 4.96 -2.07 -12.61
N ASN A 36 6.09 -1.86 -13.30
CA ASN A 36 7.44 -2.00 -12.74
C ASN A 36 7.74 -3.38 -12.09
N GLU A 37 7.01 -4.42 -12.53
CA GLU A 37 7.19 -5.79 -12.05
C GLU A 37 8.53 -6.37 -12.51
N ASN A 38 9.14 -7.23 -11.70
CA ASN A 38 10.31 -7.99 -12.11
C ASN A 38 9.90 -9.12 -13.08
N SER A 39 10.57 -9.25 -14.22
CA SER A 39 10.22 -10.21 -15.27
C SER A 39 10.64 -11.66 -15.00
N LEU A 40 11.40 -11.93 -13.93
CA LEU A 40 11.93 -13.26 -13.61
C LEU A 40 10.98 -14.12 -12.77
N GLY A 41 9.86 -13.54 -12.31
CA GLY A 41 8.87 -14.22 -11.47
C GLY A 41 9.34 -14.43 -10.03
N SER A 42 8.59 -15.27 -9.29
CA SER A 42 8.89 -15.54 -7.89
C SER A 42 10.04 -16.55 -7.74
N PRO A 43 11.02 -16.30 -6.85
CA PRO A 43 12.09 -17.27 -6.58
C PRO A 43 11.64 -18.41 -5.64
N LEU A 44 10.38 -18.42 -5.19
CA LEU A 44 9.89 -19.34 -4.16
C LEU A 44 8.97 -20.40 -4.76
N THR A 45 9.13 -21.65 -4.32
CA THR A 45 8.33 -22.82 -4.75
C THR A 45 7.44 -23.38 -3.64
N LYS A 46 7.30 -22.65 -2.52
CA LYS A 46 6.82 -23.22 -1.25
C LYS A 46 5.35 -22.93 -0.98
N TRP A 47 4.70 -23.88 -0.30
CA TRP A 47 3.33 -23.77 0.20
C TRP A 47 3.29 -23.32 1.66
N TYR A 48 2.46 -22.34 1.98
CA TYR A 48 2.31 -21.79 3.34
C TYR A 48 0.93 -22.16 3.90
N ASN A 49 0.89 -23.08 4.88
CA ASN A 49 -0.35 -23.56 5.51
C ASN A 49 -0.48 -23.22 7.01
N ARG A 50 0.47 -22.46 7.56
CA ARG A 50 0.49 -22.03 8.97
C ARG A 50 0.66 -20.51 9.03
N TYR A 51 0.11 -19.90 10.08
CA TYR A 51 0.29 -18.48 10.33
C TYR A 51 1.79 -18.14 10.44
N PRO A 52 2.22 -17.00 9.89
CA PRO A 52 3.61 -16.56 9.94
C PRO A 52 3.97 -16.01 11.32
N ASP A 53 5.26 -15.72 11.52
CA ASP A 53 5.74 -14.97 12.68
C ASP A 53 5.17 -13.53 12.68
N PRO A 54 4.38 -13.14 13.70
CA PRO A 54 3.77 -11.81 13.78
C PRO A 54 4.79 -10.69 14.05
N HIS A 55 6.04 -11.01 14.40
CA HIS A 55 7.10 -10.03 14.65
C HIS A 55 8.14 -9.94 13.52
N GLN A 56 8.04 -10.82 12.52
CA GLN A 56 8.91 -10.90 11.35
C GLN A 56 10.42 -10.89 11.69
N VAL A 57 10.82 -11.54 12.78
CA VAL A 57 12.16 -11.42 13.40
C VAL A 57 13.27 -11.76 12.40
N ALA A 58 13.13 -12.90 11.72
CA ALA A 58 14.15 -13.38 10.77
C ALA A 58 14.32 -12.43 9.57
N VAL A 59 13.21 -11.89 9.04
CA VAL A 59 13.24 -10.97 7.89
C VAL A 59 13.86 -9.63 8.29
N LYS A 60 13.49 -9.09 9.45
CA LYS A 60 14.07 -7.84 9.96
C LYS A 60 15.56 -7.98 10.25
N ALA A 61 16.02 -9.12 10.76
CA ALA A 61 17.45 -9.39 10.97
C ALA A 61 18.24 -9.38 9.65
N ALA A 62 17.71 -10.01 8.60
CA ALA A 62 18.33 -9.99 7.28
C ALA A 62 18.34 -8.58 6.67
N LEU A 63 17.22 -7.85 6.75
CA LEU A 63 17.13 -6.47 6.26
C LEU A 63 18.04 -5.51 7.02
N SER A 64 18.21 -5.71 8.32
CA SER A 64 19.12 -4.92 9.16
C SER A 64 20.56 -4.92 8.61
N GLN A 65 21.04 -6.08 8.16
CA GLN A 65 22.35 -6.19 7.51
C GLN A 65 22.40 -5.44 6.18
N VAL A 66 21.38 -5.60 5.33
CA VAL A 66 21.29 -4.95 4.01
C VAL A 66 21.21 -3.42 4.12
N LYS A 67 20.44 -2.93 5.09
CA LYS A 67 20.16 -1.49 5.29
C LYS A 67 21.11 -0.82 6.27
N SER A 68 21.97 -1.58 6.96
CA SER A 68 22.91 -1.09 7.96
C SER A 68 22.23 -0.28 9.09
N ILE A 69 21.05 -0.72 9.53
CA ILE A 69 20.29 -0.15 10.66
C ILE A 69 19.82 -1.27 11.57
N THR A 70 19.55 -1.01 12.86
CA THR A 70 19.04 -2.05 13.76
C THR A 70 17.61 -2.46 13.43
N ALA A 71 17.25 -3.70 13.74
CA ALA A 71 15.92 -4.26 13.46
C ALA A 71 14.77 -3.46 14.11
N ASP A 72 15.03 -2.79 15.24
CA ASP A 72 14.04 -1.96 15.95
C ASP A 72 13.62 -0.71 15.15
N HIS A 73 14.44 -0.30 14.17
CA HIS A 73 14.12 0.81 13.25
C HIS A 73 13.42 0.32 11.97
N ILE A 74 12.98 -0.95 11.91
CA ILE A 74 12.36 -1.54 10.72
C ILE A 74 10.89 -1.92 11.01
N LEU A 75 9.98 -1.29 10.29
CA LEU A 75 8.58 -1.69 10.15
C LEU A 75 8.39 -2.39 8.80
N LEU A 76 7.64 -3.49 8.81
CA LEU A 76 7.22 -4.19 7.59
C LEU A 76 5.70 -4.07 7.47
N GLY A 77 5.24 -3.69 6.28
CA GLY A 77 3.83 -3.73 5.90
C GLY A 77 3.62 -4.72 4.76
N ASN A 78 2.36 -5.03 4.49
CA ASN A 78 1.89 -5.78 3.34
C ASN A 78 1.92 -4.88 2.09
N GLY A 79 3.14 -4.61 1.61
CA GLY A 79 3.40 -3.57 0.62
C GLY A 79 3.61 -2.20 1.27
N SER A 80 4.16 -1.25 0.51
CA SER A 80 4.41 0.11 0.99
C SER A 80 3.13 0.88 1.27
N ASP A 81 2.02 0.53 0.60
CA ASP A 81 0.74 1.22 0.75
C ASP A 81 0.18 1.11 2.17
N GLU A 82 0.34 -0.03 2.83
CA GLU A 82 -0.03 -0.17 4.25
C GLU A 82 0.82 0.73 5.14
N CYS A 83 2.13 0.80 4.89
CA CYS A 83 3.00 1.70 5.64
C CYS A 83 2.62 3.18 5.42
N ILE A 84 2.22 3.56 4.20
CA ILE A 84 1.73 4.91 3.88
C ILE A 84 0.44 5.20 4.65
N ASP A 85 -0.55 4.30 4.62
CA ASP A 85 -1.81 4.43 5.37
C ASP A 85 -1.56 4.56 6.88
N LEU A 86 -0.67 3.75 7.45
CA LEU A 86 -0.29 3.83 8.86
C LEU A 86 0.30 5.20 9.23
N LEU A 87 1.10 5.82 8.35
CA LEU A 87 1.63 7.16 8.60
C LEU A 87 0.50 8.21 8.67
N PHE A 88 -0.47 8.16 7.76
CA PHE A 88 -1.63 9.04 7.81
C PHE A 88 -2.42 8.86 9.10
N ARG A 89 -2.74 7.61 9.47
CA ARG A 89 -3.53 7.30 10.67
C ARG A 89 -2.84 7.70 11.97
N CYS A 90 -1.51 7.57 12.04
CA CYS A 90 -0.75 7.89 13.25
C CYS A 90 -0.55 9.40 13.44
N PHE A 91 -0.44 10.17 12.36
CA PHE A 91 0.07 11.55 12.43
C PHE A 91 -0.87 12.62 11.84
N CYS A 92 -1.96 12.24 11.18
CA CYS A 92 -2.90 13.18 10.55
C CYS A 92 -4.30 13.03 11.15
N ASN A 93 -4.76 14.04 11.89
CA ASN A 93 -6.14 14.14 12.33
C ASN A 93 -7.06 14.51 11.15
N PRO A 94 -8.03 13.67 10.78
CA PRO A 94 -8.94 13.95 9.68
C PRO A 94 -9.65 15.30 9.82
N GLY A 95 -9.70 16.07 8.73
CA GLY A 95 -10.34 17.39 8.68
C GLY A 95 -9.58 18.52 9.39
N LYS A 96 -8.38 18.26 9.94
CA LYS A 96 -7.56 19.25 10.64
C LYS A 96 -6.16 19.37 10.05
N ASP A 97 -5.46 18.25 9.93
CA ASP A 97 -4.09 18.23 9.45
C ASP A 97 -4.05 18.06 7.93
N ASN A 98 -2.98 18.55 7.30
CA ASN A 98 -2.80 18.51 5.84
C ASN A 98 -1.55 17.72 5.47
N VAL A 99 -1.56 17.10 4.29
CA VAL A 99 -0.39 16.41 3.72
C VAL A 99 0.02 17.08 2.42
N ILE A 100 1.33 17.15 2.20
CA ILE A 100 1.94 17.79 1.04
C ILE A 100 2.67 16.73 0.23
N ILE A 101 2.41 16.71 -1.07
CA ILE A 101 3.13 15.90 -2.07
C ILE A 101 3.63 16.81 -3.19
N CYS A 102 4.58 16.32 -4.00
CA CYS A 102 5.17 17.08 -5.11
C CYS A 102 4.87 16.38 -6.45
N PRO A 103 3.74 16.68 -7.11
CA PRO A 103 3.41 16.08 -8.40
C PRO A 103 4.39 16.48 -9.53
N PRO A 104 4.61 15.61 -10.53
CA PRO A 104 4.05 14.26 -10.66
C PRO A 104 4.76 13.27 -9.73
N THR A 105 3.98 12.53 -8.95
CA THR A 105 4.49 11.52 -8.01
C THR A 105 3.46 10.39 -7.87
N TYR A 106 3.70 9.47 -6.93
CA TYR A 106 2.83 8.32 -6.73
C TYR A 106 1.45 8.73 -6.21
N GLY A 107 0.38 8.42 -6.96
CA GLY A 107 -0.99 8.86 -6.66
C GLY A 107 -1.59 8.26 -5.37
N MET A 108 -1.06 7.14 -4.89
CA MET A 108 -1.57 6.49 -3.67
C MET A 108 -1.44 7.34 -2.41
N TYR A 109 -0.53 8.33 -2.38
CA TYR A 109 -0.47 9.28 -1.28
C TYR A 109 -1.77 10.09 -1.14
N GLU A 110 -2.29 10.61 -2.25
CA GLU A 110 -3.54 11.38 -2.27
C GLU A 110 -4.75 10.50 -1.98
N VAL A 111 -4.78 9.29 -2.56
CA VAL A 111 -5.86 8.32 -2.31
C VAL A 111 -5.91 7.93 -0.83
N SER A 112 -4.76 7.61 -0.22
CA SER A 112 -4.69 7.24 1.20
C SER A 112 -5.08 8.41 2.11
N ALA A 113 -4.67 9.63 1.77
CA ALA A 113 -5.07 10.84 2.51
C ALA A 113 -6.59 11.09 2.46
N ASN A 114 -7.22 10.88 1.29
CA ASN A 114 -8.67 11.05 1.12
C ASN A 114 -9.49 9.96 1.83
N ILE A 115 -8.91 8.78 2.03
CA ILE A 115 -9.54 7.67 2.77
C ILE A 115 -9.57 7.95 4.29
N ASN A 116 -8.46 8.44 4.84
CA ASN A 116 -8.28 8.69 6.28
C ASN A 116 -9.39 9.56 6.88
#